data_AF-A0A1B8VCX3-F1
#
_entry.id   AF-A0A1B8VCX3-F1
#
_cell.length_a   1.000
_cell.length_b   1.000
_cell.length_c   1.000
_cell.angle_alpha   90.00
_cell.angle_beta   90.00
_cell.angle_gamma   90.00
#
_symmetry.space_group_name_H-M   'P 1'
#
loop_
_entity.id
_entity.type
_entity.pdbx_description
1 polymer ?
#
loop_
_entity_poly.entity_id
_entity_poly.type
_entity_poly.pdbx_seq_one_letter_code
_entity_poly.pdbx_strand_id
1 'polypeptide(L)'
;MTRYIFVTGGVVSSLGKGIASASLAAILEARGLKITMLKLDPYINVDPGTMSPFQHGEVFVTHDGAETDLDLGHYERFVRTTMTQNNNFTTGRVYMDVLRKERRGDYLGATVQVIPHITDEIKRRIIKGAGDADVALVEVGGTVGDIESQPFLEAIRQLRVEIGSRRAMLMHLTLVPYIATAGETKTKPTQHSVKELRSIGLQPDILICRSDHPVDVSSRRKIALFTNVEERAVISLEDVDTIYRIPSVLHAQGVDDLVVERFGLECGPADLSEWDRVVDAKLNPEREVTIAMVGKYMELLDAYKSLIEAMTHAGIQSRTKVNLRYIDSEDIEQQGTSLLEGADAILVPGGFGLRGVEGKITAVQYARENKVPYLGICLGMQVAVIEYARNVLGWTDANSTEFDKSSGHPVVGLITEWQDATGATEVRTEASDLGGTMRLGAQECLLSAGTLVHDCYGKEVIVERHRHRYEVNNNLRPQLEAAGLKISGRSGDGALVEVVEAPDHPWFVACQFHPEFTSTPRDGHPLFSGFVNAALKQAGKA
;
A
#
# COMPACT_ATOMS: atom_id res chain seq x y z
N MET A 1 4.55 -28.30 -6.96
CA MET A 1 4.25 -27.39 -8.09
C MET A 1 3.09 -26.51 -7.68
N THR A 2 3.21 -25.21 -7.91
CA THR A 2 2.23 -24.19 -7.52
C THR A 2 0.88 -24.39 -8.20
N ARG A 3 -0.20 -24.07 -7.47
CA ARG A 3 -1.58 -23.98 -7.97
C ARG A 3 -1.95 -22.51 -8.13
N TYR A 4 -2.79 -22.20 -9.11
CA TYR A 4 -3.10 -20.83 -9.49
C TYR A 4 -4.59 -20.56 -9.34
N ILE A 5 -4.92 -19.46 -8.66
CA ILE A 5 -6.28 -18.90 -8.62
C ILE A 5 -6.23 -17.58 -9.38
N PHE A 6 -6.77 -17.57 -10.59
CA PHE A 6 -6.92 -16.33 -11.36
C PHE A 6 -8.16 -15.60 -10.86
N VAL A 7 -8.01 -14.33 -10.53
CA VAL A 7 -9.09 -13.50 -10.03
C VAL A 7 -9.42 -12.42 -11.06
N THR A 8 -10.67 -12.36 -11.46
CA THR A 8 -11.17 -11.39 -12.46
C THR A 8 -12.41 -10.70 -11.91
N GLY A 9 -12.80 -9.57 -12.49
CA GLY A 9 -14.07 -8.91 -12.16
C GLY A 9 -14.81 -8.47 -13.41
N GLY A 10 -16.11 -8.36 -13.30
CA GLY A 10 -16.96 -7.87 -14.39
C GLY A 10 -18.10 -6.99 -13.87
N VAL A 11 -18.90 -6.49 -14.80
CA VAL A 11 -19.97 -5.50 -14.58
C VAL A 11 -19.45 -4.10 -14.28
N VAL A 12 -18.69 -3.90 -13.19
CA VAL A 12 -18.10 -2.61 -12.81
C VAL A 12 -16.72 -2.78 -12.18
N SER A 13 -15.90 -1.72 -12.20
CA SER A 13 -14.68 -1.62 -11.41
C SER A 13 -14.99 -1.40 -9.92
N SER A 14 -13.97 -1.42 -9.07
CA SER A 14 -14.09 -1.12 -7.63
C SER A 14 -14.99 -2.07 -6.82
N LEU A 15 -15.22 -3.30 -7.29
CA LEU A 15 -15.98 -4.33 -6.57
C LEU A 15 -15.26 -4.93 -5.34
N GLY A 16 -14.02 -4.53 -5.09
CA GLY A 16 -13.18 -5.11 -4.03
C GLY A 16 -12.47 -6.40 -4.46
N LYS A 17 -12.00 -6.49 -5.71
CA LYS A 17 -11.22 -7.64 -6.23
C LYS A 17 -9.99 -7.93 -5.39
N GLY A 18 -9.16 -6.91 -5.13
CA GLY A 18 -7.98 -7.04 -4.28
C GLY A 18 -8.30 -7.55 -2.89
N ILE A 19 -9.31 -6.96 -2.23
CA ILE A 19 -9.72 -7.37 -0.87
C ILE A 19 -10.28 -8.79 -0.83
N ALA A 20 -11.13 -9.19 -1.78
CA ALA A 20 -11.66 -10.55 -1.83
C ALA A 20 -10.54 -11.58 -2.08
N SER A 21 -9.59 -11.26 -2.97
CA SER A 21 -8.42 -12.08 -3.23
C SER A 21 -7.54 -12.20 -1.99
N ALA A 22 -7.25 -11.08 -1.34
CA ALA A 22 -6.42 -11.02 -0.14
C ALA A 22 -7.06 -11.77 1.04
N SER A 23 -8.39 -11.69 1.16
CA SER A 23 -9.15 -12.43 2.17
C SER A 23 -9.08 -13.93 1.94
N LEU A 24 -9.25 -14.40 0.69
CA LEU A 24 -9.06 -15.82 0.38
C LEU A 24 -7.63 -16.27 0.66
N ALA A 25 -6.64 -15.46 0.29
CA ALA A 25 -5.23 -15.74 0.57
C ALA A 25 -4.97 -15.86 2.08
N ALA A 26 -5.54 -14.97 2.89
CA ALA A 26 -5.43 -15.01 4.35
C ALA A 26 -6.04 -16.28 4.95
N ILE A 27 -7.18 -16.76 4.44
CA ILE A 27 -7.79 -18.03 4.90
C ILE A 27 -6.89 -19.22 4.52
N LEU A 28 -6.33 -19.22 3.31
CA LEU A 28 -5.41 -20.29 2.87
C LEU A 28 -4.10 -20.27 3.66
N GLU A 29 -3.56 -19.08 3.98
CA GLU A 29 -2.41 -18.92 4.89
C GLU A 29 -2.74 -19.47 6.29
N ALA A 30 -3.95 -19.19 6.81
CA ALA A 30 -4.42 -19.72 8.09
C ALA A 30 -4.61 -21.24 8.11
N ARG A 31 -4.65 -21.90 6.93
CA ARG A 31 -4.59 -23.37 6.79
C ARG A 31 -3.16 -23.92 6.75
N GLY A 32 -2.15 -23.06 6.86
CA GLY A 32 -0.73 -23.42 6.81
C GLY A 32 -0.15 -23.56 5.41
N LEU A 33 -0.84 -23.06 4.38
CA LEU A 33 -0.34 -23.08 3.00
C LEU A 33 0.60 -21.90 2.75
N LYS A 34 1.69 -22.13 1.99
CA LYS A 34 2.53 -21.04 1.49
C LYS A 34 1.81 -20.34 0.34
N ILE A 35 1.43 -19.09 0.55
CA ILE A 35 0.71 -18.29 -0.47
C ILE A 35 1.62 -17.24 -1.10
N THR A 36 1.25 -16.78 -2.29
CA THR A 36 1.72 -15.52 -2.88
C THR A 36 0.61 -14.87 -3.67
N MET A 37 0.72 -13.57 -3.92
CA MET A 37 -0.26 -12.79 -4.66
C MET A 37 0.41 -11.99 -5.77
N LEU A 38 -0.28 -11.81 -6.90
CA LEU A 38 0.19 -11.05 -8.04
C LEU A 38 -0.91 -10.12 -8.53
N LYS A 39 -0.54 -8.88 -8.88
CA LYS A 39 -1.40 -7.89 -9.54
C LYS A 39 -0.93 -7.65 -10.97
N LEU A 40 -1.84 -7.82 -11.92
CA LEU A 40 -1.63 -7.54 -13.34
C LEU A 40 -2.39 -6.27 -13.71
N ASP A 41 -1.66 -5.18 -13.93
CA ASP A 41 -2.26 -3.88 -14.20
C ASP A 41 -2.34 -3.56 -15.69
N PRO A 42 -3.53 -3.26 -16.23
CA PRO A 42 -3.72 -3.16 -17.68
C PRO A 42 -3.21 -1.83 -18.28
N TYR A 43 -2.75 -0.88 -17.45
CA TYR A 43 -2.26 0.41 -17.91
C TYR A 43 -0.86 0.36 -18.54
N ILE A 44 -0.54 1.38 -19.33
CA ILE A 44 0.68 1.46 -20.15
C ILE A 44 1.89 2.09 -19.44
N ASN A 45 1.71 2.70 -18.27
CA ASN A 45 2.82 3.14 -17.43
C ASN A 45 3.70 1.93 -17.08
N VAL A 46 5.02 2.06 -17.19
CA VAL A 46 5.97 0.96 -16.92
C VAL A 46 5.96 0.58 -15.44
N ASP A 47 5.77 1.58 -14.58
CA ASP A 47 5.60 1.51 -13.14
C ASP A 47 4.68 2.68 -12.72
N PRO A 48 4.03 2.58 -11.55
CA PRO A 48 3.19 3.64 -11.01
C PRO A 48 3.98 4.80 -10.37
N GLY A 49 5.32 4.72 -10.28
CA GLY A 49 6.14 5.77 -9.66
C GLY A 49 6.02 7.13 -10.35
N THR A 50 5.67 7.12 -11.65
CA THR A 50 5.40 8.31 -12.46
C THR A 50 3.94 8.79 -12.46
N MET A 51 3.04 8.03 -11.83
CA MET A 51 1.61 8.36 -11.79
C MET A 51 1.31 9.39 -10.71
N SER A 52 0.35 10.26 -10.99
CA SER A 52 -0.09 11.27 -10.04
C SER A 52 -0.87 10.62 -8.88
N PRO A 53 -0.49 10.87 -7.62
CA PRO A 53 -1.23 10.37 -6.47
C PRO A 53 -2.70 10.83 -6.43
N PHE A 54 -3.03 11.94 -7.09
CA PHE A 54 -4.41 12.45 -7.20
C PHE A 54 -5.34 11.62 -8.09
N GLN A 55 -4.77 10.76 -8.93
CA GLN A 55 -5.54 9.95 -9.88
C GLN A 55 -5.47 8.46 -9.55
N HIS A 56 -4.28 8.02 -9.13
CA HIS A 56 -4.00 6.60 -8.91
C HIS A 56 -3.97 6.20 -7.44
N GLY A 57 -3.99 7.18 -6.52
CA GLY A 57 -3.74 6.93 -5.11
C GLY A 57 -2.27 6.70 -4.81
N GLU A 58 -2.00 6.08 -3.66
CA GLU A 58 -0.66 5.84 -3.15
C GLU A 58 0.18 4.94 -4.07
N VAL A 59 1.48 5.24 -4.15
CA VAL A 59 2.47 4.32 -4.71
C VAL A 59 3.02 3.47 -3.57
N PHE A 60 2.73 2.17 -3.58
CA PHE A 60 3.23 1.24 -2.58
C PHE A 60 4.65 0.82 -2.91
N VAL A 61 5.53 0.78 -1.91
CA VAL A 61 6.93 0.34 -2.09
C VAL A 61 7.14 -1.03 -1.47
N THR A 62 7.64 -1.97 -2.28
CA THR A 62 7.99 -3.33 -1.82
C THR A 62 9.32 -3.35 -1.08
N HIS A 63 9.59 -4.46 -0.38
CA HIS A 63 10.86 -4.65 0.31
C HIS A 63 12.07 -4.55 -0.64
N ASP A 64 11.97 -5.06 -1.87
CA ASP A 64 13.04 -4.99 -2.89
C ASP A 64 13.06 -3.67 -3.69
N GLY A 65 12.27 -2.67 -3.28
CA GLY A 65 12.34 -1.32 -3.83
C GLY A 65 11.59 -1.11 -5.14
N ALA A 66 10.62 -1.96 -5.46
CA ALA A 66 9.70 -1.67 -6.55
C ALA A 66 8.63 -0.68 -6.11
N GLU A 67 8.39 0.32 -6.95
CA GLU A 67 7.21 1.16 -6.89
C GLU A 67 6.06 0.40 -7.57
N THR A 68 4.96 0.22 -6.86
CA THR A 68 3.87 -0.68 -7.24
C THR A 68 2.50 -0.08 -6.94
N ASP A 69 1.48 -0.71 -7.51
CA ASP A 69 0.08 -0.38 -7.26
C ASP A 69 -0.30 -0.59 -5.79
N LEU A 70 -1.25 0.20 -5.29
CA LEU A 70 -1.67 0.18 -3.88
C LEU A 70 -2.25 -1.18 -3.44
N ASP A 71 -2.71 -2.01 -4.37
CA ASP A 71 -3.24 -3.34 -4.05
C ASP A 71 -2.19 -4.26 -3.43
N LEU A 72 -0.89 -4.07 -3.72
CA LEU A 72 0.15 -4.85 -3.06
C LEU A 72 0.20 -4.56 -1.55
N GLY A 73 -0.11 -3.33 -1.15
CA GLY A 73 -0.29 -3.00 0.26
C GLY A 73 -1.49 -3.71 0.87
N HIS A 74 -2.59 -3.89 0.12
CA HIS A 74 -3.71 -4.71 0.58
C HIS A 74 -3.31 -6.17 0.77
N TYR A 75 -2.49 -6.72 -0.11
CA TYR A 75 -2.00 -8.08 0.01
C TYR A 75 -1.16 -8.24 1.28
N GLU A 76 -0.11 -7.42 1.46
CA GLU A 76 0.77 -7.52 2.64
C GLU A 76 0.07 -7.22 3.97
N ARG A 77 -1.04 -6.48 3.97
CA ARG A 77 -1.87 -6.29 5.18
C ARG A 77 -2.66 -7.54 5.56
N PHE A 78 -3.04 -8.36 4.58
CA PHE A 78 -3.83 -9.58 4.80
C PHE A 78 -2.98 -10.83 4.95
N VAL A 79 -1.81 -10.90 4.34
CA VAL A 79 -0.94 -12.07 4.39
C VAL A 79 0.45 -11.72 4.88
N ARG A 80 1.14 -12.67 5.52
CA ARG A 80 2.50 -12.48 6.04
C ARG A 80 3.56 -12.59 4.94
N THR A 81 3.21 -13.09 3.76
CA THR A 81 4.13 -13.10 2.60
C THR A 81 4.46 -11.68 2.16
N THR A 82 5.74 -11.36 2.09
CA THR A 82 6.25 -10.10 1.54
C THR A 82 6.24 -10.12 0.01
N MET A 83 5.68 -9.08 -0.59
CA MET A 83 5.64 -8.89 -2.03
C MET A 83 6.97 -8.29 -2.54
N THR A 84 7.27 -8.59 -3.79
CA THR A 84 8.48 -8.15 -4.51
C THR A 84 8.10 -7.52 -5.83
N GLN A 85 9.07 -7.01 -6.58
CA GLN A 85 8.87 -6.54 -7.95
C GLN A 85 8.27 -7.59 -8.91
N ASN A 86 8.33 -8.88 -8.56
CA ASN A 86 7.74 -9.95 -9.38
C ASN A 86 6.23 -10.11 -9.14
N ASN A 87 5.69 -9.50 -8.08
CA ASN A 87 4.30 -9.58 -7.68
C ASN A 87 3.43 -8.48 -8.33
N ASN A 88 4.02 -7.53 -9.05
CA ASN A 88 3.30 -6.55 -9.84
C ASN A 88 3.93 -6.42 -11.22
N PHE A 89 3.09 -6.34 -12.26
CA PHE A 89 3.56 -5.87 -13.56
C PHE A 89 2.42 -5.29 -14.39
N THR A 90 2.80 -4.41 -15.31
CA THR A 90 1.87 -3.62 -16.10
C THR A 90 1.91 -4.03 -17.57
N THR A 91 0.87 -3.68 -18.34
CA THR A 91 0.89 -3.78 -19.81
C THR A 91 2.10 -3.04 -20.38
N GLY A 92 2.38 -1.83 -19.88
CA GLY A 92 3.55 -1.04 -20.28
C GLY A 92 4.87 -1.79 -20.15
N ARG A 93 5.09 -2.43 -19.00
CA ARG A 93 6.30 -3.23 -18.73
C ARG A 93 6.42 -4.43 -19.66
N VAL A 94 5.31 -5.15 -19.89
CA VAL A 94 5.28 -6.31 -20.79
C VAL A 94 5.64 -5.90 -22.21
N TYR A 95 4.99 -4.86 -22.74
CA TYR A 95 5.25 -4.37 -24.10
C TYR A 95 6.68 -3.85 -24.24
N MET A 96 7.18 -3.08 -23.27
CA MET A 96 8.56 -2.59 -23.29
C MET A 96 9.57 -3.74 -23.36
N ASP A 97 9.40 -4.79 -22.55
CA ASP A 97 10.32 -5.92 -22.53
C ASP A 97 10.25 -6.74 -23.83
N VAL A 98 9.06 -6.95 -24.40
CA VAL A 98 8.90 -7.62 -25.69
C VAL A 98 9.53 -6.82 -26.83
N LEU A 99 9.33 -5.49 -26.87
CA LEU A 99 9.94 -4.63 -27.87
C LEU A 99 11.48 -4.57 -27.73
N ARG A 100 12.00 -4.59 -26.50
CA ARG A 100 13.45 -4.66 -26.26
C ARG A 100 14.06 -5.96 -26.78
N LYS A 101 13.41 -7.11 -26.53
CA LYS A 101 13.82 -8.42 -27.06
C LYS A 101 13.80 -8.41 -28.59
N GLU A 102 12.78 -7.81 -29.18
CA GLU A 102 12.66 -7.66 -30.64
C GLU A 102 13.81 -6.84 -31.24
N ARG A 103 14.09 -5.65 -30.70
CA ARG A 103 15.20 -4.81 -31.14
C ARG A 103 16.58 -5.44 -30.95
N ARG A 104 16.74 -6.30 -29.93
CA ARG A 104 17.98 -7.07 -29.71
C ARG A 104 18.15 -8.23 -30.68
N GLY A 105 17.10 -8.62 -31.40
CA GLY A 105 17.12 -9.73 -32.36
C GLY A 105 16.75 -11.09 -31.76
N ASP A 106 16.21 -11.14 -30.53
CA ASP A 106 15.87 -12.40 -29.85
C ASP A 106 14.81 -13.24 -30.60
N TYR A 107 13.99 -12.59 -31.42
CA TYR A 107 12.96 -13.25 -32.23
C TYR A 107 13.43 -13.62 -33.64
N LEU A 108 14.73 -13.49 -33.94
CA LEU A 108 15.38 -13.99 -35.17
C LEU A 108 14.69 -13.56 -36.49
N GLY A 109 14.17 -12.33 -36.53
CA GLY A 109 13.48 -11.78 -37.70
C GLY A 109 12.02 -12.24 -37.87
N ALA A 110 11.46 -12.98 -36.92
CA ALA A 110 10.04 -13.33 -36.91
C ALA A 110 9.14 -12.11 -36.67
N THR A 111 7.91 -12.17 -37.18
CA THR A 111 6.88 -11.15 -36.88
C THR A 111 6.45 -11.25 -35.43
N VAL A 112 6.72 -10.20 -34.65
CA VAL A 112 6.27 -10.10 -33.26
C VAL A 112 4.79 -9.71 -33.21
N GLN A 113 4.02 -10.44 -32.41
CA GLN A 113 2.56 -10.38 -32.33
C GLN A 113 2.11 -10.47 -30.86
N VAL A 114 0.87 -10.04 -30.57
CA VAL A 114 0.28 -10.19 -29.23
C VAL A 114 0.24 -11.66 -28.81
N ILE A 115 -0.22 -12.53 -29.70
CA ILE A 115 -0.12 -13.98 -29.52
C ILE A 115 0.95 -14.49 -30.50
N PRO A 116 2.00 -15.20 -30.04
CA PRO A 116 2.22 -15.63 -28.66
C PRO A 116 3.06 -14.66 -27.82
N HIS A 117 3.78 -13.70 -28.40
CA HIS A 117 4.90 -13.01 -27.73
C HIS A 117 4.50 -12.20 -26.49
N ILE A 118 3.40 -11.43 -26.55
CA ILE A 118 2.89 -10.68 -25.37
C ILE A 118 2.29 -11.65 -24.35
N THR A 119 1.48 -12.61 -24.81
CA THR A 119 0.86 -13.60 -23.91
C THR A 119 1.89 -14.51 -23.22
N ASP A 120 2.98 -14.87 -23.90
CA ASP A 120 4.07 -15.67 -23.36
C ASP A 120 4.87 -14.87 -22.33
N GLU A 121 5.12 -13.59 -22.57
CA GLU A 121 5.77 -12.72 -21.58
C GLU A 121 4.91 -12.55 -20.33
N ILE A 122 3.58 -12.44 -20.47
CA ILE A 122 2.63 -12.41 -19.35
C ILE A 122 2.69 -13.74 -18.58
N LYS A 123 2.55 -14.89 -19.25
CA LYS A 123 2.62 -16.22 -18.63
C LYS A 123 3.94 -16.42 -17.88
N ARG A 124 5.06 -16.03 -18.50
CA ARG A 124 6.40 -16.09 -17.89
C ARG A 124 6.46 -15.29 -16.60
N ARG A 125 5.88 -14.08 -16.57
CA ARG A 125 5.83 -13.23 -15.38
C ARG A 125 4.94 -13.80 -14.28
N ILE A 126 3.77 -14.34 -14.63
CA ILE A 126 2.88 -15.04 -13.68
C ILE A 126 3.62 -16.20 -13.00
N ILE A 127 4.27 -17.06 -13.79
CA ILE A 127 5.02 -18.21 -13.26
C ILE A 127 6.20 -17.74 -12.40
N LYS A 128 6.90 -16.68 -12.82
CA LYS A 128 8.02 -16.11 -12.06
C LYS A 128 7.58 -15.55 -10.71
N GLY A 129 6.49 -14.78 -10.67
CA GLY A 129 5.97 -14.19 -9.42
C GLY A 129 5.29 -15.21 -8.50
N ALA A 130 4.79 -16.33 -9.05
CA ALA A 130 4.28 -17.43 -8.26
C ALA A 130 5.37 -18.17 -7.46
N GLY A 131 6.60 -18.19 -7.98
CA GLY A 131 7.77 -18.74 -7.28
C GLY A 131 7.55 -20.17 -6.79
N ASP A 132 7.80 -20.39 -5.49
CA ASP A 132 7.68 -21.68 -4.82
C ASP A 132 6.46 -21.76 -3.87
N ALA A 133 5.46 -20.88 -4.06
CA ALA A 133 4.23 -20.94 -3.29
C ALA A 133 3.43 -22.22 -3.58
N ASP A 134 2.65 -22.68 -2.60
CA ASP A 134 1.67 -23.75 -2.79
C ASP A 134 0.50 -23.24 -3.65
N VAL A 135 0.02 -22.03 -3.35
CA VAL A 135 -1.07 -21.36 -4.08
C VAL A 135 -0.67 -19.92 -4.41
N ALA A 136 -0.78 -19.55 -5.69
CA ALA A 136 -0.60 -18.19 -6.18
C ALA A 136 -1.96 -17.61 -6.60
N LEU A 137 -2.34 -16.48 -6.01
CA LEU A 137 -3.52 -15.72 -6.44
C LEU A 137 -3.08 -14.65 -7.43
N VAL A 138 -3.67 -14.63 -8.61
CA VAL A 138 -3.30 -13.75 -9.72
C VAL A 138 -4.49 -12.86 -10.03
N GLU A 139 -4.48 -11.64 -9.51
CA GLU A 139 -5.50 -10.64 -9.79
C GLU A 139 -5.25 -9.99 -11.16
N VAL A 140 -6.25 -10.06 -12.03
CA VAL A 140 -6.28 -9.34 -13.30
C VAL A 140 -7.03 -8.03 -13.11
N GLY A 141 -6.31 -6.92 -13.25
CA GLY A 141 -6.84 -5.57 -13.23
C GLY A 141 -7.78 -5.29 -14.42
N GLY A 142 -8.52 -4.18 -14.30
CA GLY A 142 -9.58 -3.82 -15.23
C GLY A 142 -10.87 -4.61 -15.03
N THR A 143 -11.74 -4.57 -16.03
CA THR A 143 -13.05 -5.25 -16.07
C THR A 143 -13.11 -6.18 -17.28
N VAL A 144 -13.65 -7.37 -17.10
CA VAL A 144 -13.89 -8.28 -18.24
C VAL A 144 -14.83 -7.60 -19.23
N GLY A 145 -14.40 -7.57 -20.49
CA GLY A 145 -15.06 -6.84 -21.59
C GLY A 145 -14.22 -5.66 -22.09
N ASP A 146 -13.32 -5.14 -21.26
CA ASP A 146 -12.43 -4.05 -21.66
C ASP A 146 -11.29 -4.55 -22.55
N ILE A 147 -10.91 -3.72 -23.55
CA ILE A 147 -9.84 -4.04 -24.50
C ILE A 147 -8.50 -4.19 -23.78
N GLU A 148 -8.25 -3.38 -22.77
CA GLU A 148 -6.98 -3.32 -22.03
C GLU A 148 -6.65 -4.63 -21.30
N SER A 149 -7.65 -5.38 -20.84
CA SER A 149 -7.45 -6.65 -20.12
C SER A 149 -7.34 -7.87 -21.05
N GLN A 150 -7.62 -7.74 -22.35
CA GLN A 150 -7.66 -8.90 -23.26
C GLN A 150 -6.34 -9.70 -23.31
N PRO A 151 -5.15 -9.08 -23.40
CA PRO A 151 -3.91 -9.85 -23.41
C PRO A 151 -3.70 -10.68 -22.13
N PHE A 152 -4.09 -10.15 -20.97
CA PHE A 152 -4.03 -10.89 -19.70
C PHE A 152 -5.02 -12.04 -19.67
N LEU A 153 -6.28 -11.80 -20.08
CA LEU A 153 -7.31 -12.83 -20.10
C LEU A 153 -6.94 -13.99 -21.05
N GLU A 154 -6.37 -13.68 -22.21
CA GLU A 154 -5.87 -14.72 -23.14
C GLU A 154 -4.66 -15.47 -22.56
N ALA A 155 -3.72 -14.77 -21.90
CA ALA A 155 -2.56 -15.40 -21.28
C ALA A 155 -2.98 -16.38 -20.16
N ILE A 156 -3.91 -15.99 -19.28
CA ILE A 156 -4.40 -16.91 -18.23
C ILE A 156 -5.21 -18.07 -18.83
N ARG A 157 -5.95 -17.85 -19.93
CA ARG A 157 -6.66 -18.92 -20.63
C ARG A 157 -5.69 -19.96 -21.18
N GLN A 158 -4.62 -19.54 -21.86
CA GLN A 158 -3.55 -20.42 -22.32
C GLN A 158 -2.88 -21.14 -21.16
N LEU A 159 -2.51 -20.41 -20.10
CA LEU A 159 -1.83 -20.98 -18.93
C LEU A 159 -2.69 -22.05 -18.24
N ARG A 160 -4.00 -21.83 -18.08
CA ARG A 160 -4.94 -22.84 -17.54
C ARG A 160 -4.93 -24.14 -18.35
N VAL A 161 -4.84 -24.05 -19.68
CA VAL A 161 -4.74 -25.22 -20.55
C VAL A 161 -3.40 -25.93 -20.38
N GLU A 162 -2.31 -25.17 -20.34
CA GLU A 162 -0.94 -25.70 -20.20
C GLU A 162 -0.70 -26.39 -18.86
N ILE A 163 -1.18 -25.83 -17.75
CA ILE A 163 -0.97 -26.40 -16.40
C ILE A 163 -2.07 -27.38 -15.99
N GLY A 164 -3.23 -27.35 -16.64
CA GLY A 164 -4.37 -28.22 -16.39
C GLY A 164 -5.30 -27.76 -15.26
N SER A 165 -6.57 -28.16 -15.36
CA SER A 165 -7.66 -27.73 -14.46
C SER A 165 -7.48 -28.11 -12.98
N ARG A 166 -6.71 -29.16 -12.68
CA ARG A 166 -6.38 -29.57 -11.30
C ARG A 166 -5.42 -28.60 -10.58
N ARG A 167 -4.83 -27.65 -11.31
CA ARG A 167 -3.88 -26.67 -10.76
C ARG A 167 -4.26 -25.22 -11.08
N ALA A 168 -5.44 -25.02 -11.66
CA ALA A 168 -5.86 -23.72 -12.16
C ALA A 168 -7.35 -23.51 -11.91
N MET A 169 -7.69 -22.52 -11.09
CA MET A 169 -9.06 -22.07 -10.84
C MET A 169 -9.25 -20.64 -11.31
N LEU A 170 -10.48 -20.31 -11.70
CA LEU A 170 -10.89 -18.95 -12.01
C LEU A 170 -11.97 -18.51 -11.01
N MET A 171 -11.64 -17.51 -10.19
CA MET A 171 -12.58 -16.80 -9.33
C MET A 171 -13.01 -15.50 -10.04
N HIS A 172 -14.30 -15.28 -10.19
CA HIS A 172 -14.83 -14.09 -10.86
C HIS A 172 -15.77 -13.30 -9.95
N LEU A 173 -15.42 -12.03 -9.70
CA LEU A 173 -16.25 -11.08 -8.98
C LEU A 173 -17.26 -10.41 -9.91
N THR A 174 -18.47 -10.18 -9.40
CA THR A 174 -19.57 -9.58 -10.17
C THR A 174 -20.48 -8.78 -9.24
N LEU A 175 -21.18 -7.79 -9.79
CA LEU A 175 -22.20 -7.02 -9.08
C LEU A 175 -23.58 -7.65 -9.24
N VAL A 176 -24.27 -7.86 -8.12
CA VAL A 176 -25.69 -8.19 -8.05
C VAL A 176 -26.42 -6.97 -7.47
N PRO A 177 -26.88 -6.02 -8.32
CA PRO A 177 -27.47 -4.79 -7.85
C PRO A 177 -28.87 -5.02 -7.28
N TYR A 178 -29.23 -4.26 -6.25
CA TYR A 178 -30.59 -4.13 -5.76
C TYR A 178 -31.31 -2.99 -6.47
N ILE A 179 -32.53 -3.25 -6.96
CA ILE A 179 -33.35 -2.22 -7.63
C ILE A 179 -34.46 -1.78 -6.68
N ALA A 180 -34.27 -0.63 -6.03
CA ALA A 180 -35.17 -0.12 -5.01
C ALA A 180 -36.64 0.02 -5.48
N THR A 181 -36.86 0.43 -6.73
CA THR A 181 -38.21 0.55 -7.31
C THR A 181 -38.92 -0.79 -7.51
N ALA A 182 -38.15 -1.88 -7.66
CA ALA A 182 -38.68 -3.23 -7.83
C ALA A 182 -38.64 -4.06 -6.54
N GLY A 183 -37.88 -3.63 -5.53
CA GLY A 183 -37.72 -4.33 -4.27
C GLY A 183 -36.96 -5.66 -4.38
N GLU A 184 -36.14 -5.85 -5.42
CA GLU A 184 -35.45 -7.12 -5.66
C GLU A 184 -34.03 -6.95 -6.22
N THR A 185 -33.18 -7.94 -5.94
CA THR A 185 -31.84 -8.07 -6.52
C THR A 185 -31.91 -8.59 -7.96
N LYS A 186 -30.98 -8.15 -8.82
CA LYS A 186 -30.96 -8.54 -10.23
C LYS A 186 -29.73 -9.38 -10.55
N THR A 187 -29.96 -10.63 -10.92
CA THR A 187 -28.91 -11.57 -11.32
C THR A 187 -28.42 -11.39 -12.76
N LYS A 188 -29.09 -10.56 -13.57
CA LYS A 188 -28.84 -10.44 -15.02
C LYS A 188 -27.45 -9.89 -15.35
N PRO A 189 -26.91 -8.86 -14.67
CA PRO A 189 -25.55 -8.38 -14.91
C PRO A 189 -24.51 -9.49 -14.74
N THR A 190 -24.61 -10.29 -13.68
CA THR A 190 -23.76 -11.48 -13.49
C THR A 190 -23.84 -12.48 -14.62
N GLN A 191 -25.04 -12.78 -15.12
CA GLN A 191 -25.23 -13.69 -16.25
C GLN A 191 -24.51 -13.18 -17.51
N HIS A 192 -24.58 -11.88 -17.78
CA HIS A 192 -23.89 -11.27 -18.92
C HIS A 192 -22.38 -11.24 -18.74
N SER A 193 -21.91 -10.95 -17.52
CA SER A 193 -20.49 -10.98 -17.17
C SER A 193 -19.85 -12.34 -17.43
N VAL A 194 -20.51 -13.42 -17.00
CA VAL A 194 -20.02 -14.79 -17.26
C VAL A 194 -20.14 -15.16 -18.73
N LYS A 195 -21.17 -14.67 -19.44
CA LYS A 195 -21.27 -14.85 -20.90
C LYS A 195 -20.06 -14.24 -21.61
N GLU A 196 -19.61 -13.06 -21.18
CA GLU A 196 -18.44 -12.40 -21.75
C GLU A 196 -17.15 -13.17 -21.46
N LEU A 197 -16.94 -13.62 -20.22
CA LEU A 197 -15.81 -14.52 -19.91
C LEU A 197 -15.82 -15.79 -20.79
N ARG A 198 -16.99 -16.39 -20.99
CA ARG A 198 -17.12 -17.60 -21.81
C ARG A 198 -16.88 -17.33 -23.30
N SER A 199 -17.19 -16.13 -23.80
CA SER A 199 -16.97 -15.75 -25.20
C SER A 199 -15.47 -15.82 -25.56
N ILE A 200 -14.60 -15.53 -24.59
CA ILE A 200 -13.14 -15.62 -24.70
C ILE A 200 -12.58 -16.96 -24.17
N GLY A 201 -13.42 -17.98 -23.95
CA GLY A 201 -12.98 -19.32 -23.58
C GLY A 201 -12.63 -19.52 -22.10
N LEU A 202 -13.06 -18.62 -21.20
CA LEU A 202 -12.88 -18.75 -19.76
C LEU A 202 -14.20 -19.11 -19.07
N GLN A 203 -14.24 -20.28 -18.41
CA GLN A 203 -15.31 -20.66 -17.50
C GLN A 203 -14.87 -20.39 -16.05
N PRO A 204 -15.61 -19.60 -15.26
CA PRO A 204 -15.34 -19.42 -13.83
C PRO A 204 -15.64 -20.71 -13.06
N ASP A 205 -14.80 -20.98 -12.07
CA ASP A 205 -14.98 -22.05 -11.08
C ASP A 205 -15.70 -21.54 -9.82
N ILE A 206 -15.48 -20.27 -9.45
CA ILE A 206 -16.12 -19.59 -8.31
C ILE A 206 -16.67 -18.24 -8.76
N LEU A 207 -17.87 -17.89 -8.30
CA LEU A 207 -18.47 -16.57 -8.45
C LEU A 207 -18.60 -15.90 -7.09
N ILE A 208 -18.03 -14.71 -6.95
CA ILE A 208 -18.22 -13.84 -5.80
C ILE A 208 -19.23 -12.75 -6.19
N CYS A 209 -20.44 -12.86 -5.68
CA CYS A 209 -21.55 -11.95 -5.95
C CYS A 209 -21.55 -10.81 -4.93
N ARG A 210 -21.03 -9.65 -5.33
CA ARG A 210 -21.04 -8.43 -4.52
C ARG A 210 -22.41 -7.79 -4.56
N SER A 211 -22.92 -7.38 -3.40
CA SER A 211 -24.20 -6.69 -3.27
C SER A 211 -24.24 -5.85 -2.00
N ASP A 212 -25.04 -4.80 -2.00
CA ASP A 212 -25.38 -3.99 -0.83
C ASP A 212 -26.55 -4.61 -0.03
N HIS A 213 -27.17 -5.68 -0.56
CA HIS A 213 -28.28 -6.40 0.07
C HIS A 213 -28.02 -7.91 0.08
N PRO A 214 -28.69 -8.66 0.96
CA PRO A 214 -28.61 -10.12 0.94
C PRO A 214 -28.98 -10.74 -0.40
N VAL A 215 -28.08 -11.55 -0.94
CA VAL A 215 -28.35 -12.34 -2.15
C VAL A 215 -29.02 -13.64 -1.73
N ASP A 216 -30.32 -13.70 -1.94
CA ASP A 216 -31.15 -14.84 -1.54
C ASP A 216 -30.72 -16.15 -2.24
N VAL A 217 -30.98 -17.28 -1.57
CA VAL A 217 -30.62 -18.61 -2.06
C VAL A 217 -31.21 -18.89 -3.45
N SER A 218 -32.41 -18.38 -3.75
CA SER A 218 -33.05 -18.60 -5.06
C SER A 218 -32.33 -17.83 -6.18
N SER A 219 -31.87 -16.60 -5.92
CA SER A 219 -31.00 -15.84 -6.83
C SER A 219 -29.67 -16.53 -7.06
N ARG A 220 -29.04 -17.08 -6.01
CA ARG A 220 -27.78 -17.85 -6.18
C ARG A 220 -27.97 -19.10 -7.02
N ARG A 221 -29.03 -19.88 -6.77
CA ARG A 221 -29.42 -21.05 -7.60
C ARG A 221 -29.65 -20.68 -9.05
N LYS A 222 -30.34 -19.56 -9.28
CA LYS A 222 -30.56 -19.01 -10.61
C LYS A 222 -29.24 -18.64 -11.27
N ILE A 223 -28.35 -17.93 -10.57
CA ILE A 223 -27.01 -17.60 -11.08
C ILE A 223 -26.29 -18.89 -11.48
N ALA A 224 -26.15 -19.85 -10.57
CA ALA A 224 -25.49 -21.14 -10.80
C ALA A 224 -25.98 -21.82 -12.10
N LEU A 225 -27.31 -21.94 -12.26
CA LEU A 225 -27.92 -22.55 -13.43
C LEU A 225 -27.61 -21.79 -14.74
N PHE A 226 -27.69 -20.46 -14.73
CA PHE A 226 -27.45 -19.65 -15.93
C PHE A 226 -25.97 -19.50 -16.29
N THR A 227 -25.07 -19.62 -15.32
CA THR A 227 -23.62 -19.44 -15.50
C THR A 227 -22.86 -20.76 -15.63
N ASN A 228 -23.53 -21.90 -15.39
CA ASN A 228 -22.93 -23.23 -15.36
C ASN A 228 -21.80 -23.34 -14.32
N VAL A 229 -22.03 -22.75 -13.14
CA VAL A 229 -21.15 -22.81 -11.97
C VAL A 229 -21.86 -23.62 -10.88
N GLU A 230 -21.12 -24.39 -10.09
CA GLU A 230 -21.71 -25.16 -8.98
C GLU A 230 -22.45 -24.24 -8.00
N GLU A 231 -23.60 -24.66 -7.48
CA GLU A 231 -24.43 -23.83 -6.58
C GLU A 231 -23.65 -23.39 -5.34
N ARG A 232 -22.85 -24.30 -4.76
CA ARG A 232 -21.99 -24.00 -3.60
C ARG A 232 -20.84 -23.03 -3.90
N ALA A 233 -20.49 -22.85 -5.18
CA ALA A 233 -19.44 -21.95 -5.64
C ALA A 233 -19.98 -20.57 -6.08
N VAL A 234 -21.29 -20.31 -5.89
CA VAL A 234 -21.89 -18.98 -6.02
C VAL A 234 -22.00 -18.36 -4.62
N ILE A 235 -21.01 -17.53 -4.31
CA ILE A 235 -20.77 -16.97 -2.97
C ILE A 235 -21.43 -15.60 -2.88
N SER A 236 -22.23 -15.38 -1.84
CA SER A 236 -22.75 -14.03 -1.53
C SER A 236 -21.68 -13.28 -0.76
N LEU A 237 -21.25 -12.11 -1.25
CA LEU A 237 -20.37 -11.26 -0.48
C LEU A 237 -21.02 -9.89 -0.37
N GLU A 238 -21.77 -9.70 0.70
CA GLU A 238 -22.43 -8.45 1.03
C GLU A 238 -21.44 -7.38 1.49
N ASP A 239 -21.85 -6.12 1.46
CA ASP A 239 -21.09 -5.07 2.13
C ASP A 239 -21.02 -5.33 3.64
N VAL A 240 -19.81 -5.21 4.17
CA VAL A 240 -19.50 -5.47 5.58
C VAL A 240 -19.04 -4.19 6.27
N ASP A 241 -19.22 -4.16 7.58
CA ASP A 241 -18.78 -3.09 8.49
C ASP A 241 -17.26 -2.87 8.50
N THR A 242 -16.48 -3.93 8.28
CA THR A 242 -15.03 -3.85 8.14
C THR A 242 -14.50 -4.90 7.17
N ILE A 243 -13.51 -4.52 6.35
CA ILE A 243 -12.82 -5.43 5.42
C ILE A 243 -12.19 -6.63 6.13
N TYR A 244 -11.81 -6.50 7.40
CA TYR A 244 -11.19 -7.56 8.17
C TYR A 244 -12.16 -8.70 8.53
N ARG A 245 -13.46 -8.52 8.30
CA ARG A 245 -14.50 -9.53 8.48
C ARG A 245 -14.69 -10.43 7.26
N ILE A 246 -14.20 -9.99 6.09
CA ILE A 246 -14.37 -10.72 4.83
C ILE A 246 -13.75 -12.13 4.88
N PRO A 247 -12.57 -12.37 5.49
CA PRO A 247 -12.05 -13.72 5.68
C PRO A 247 -13.08 -14.66 6.33
N SER A 248 -13.68 -14.26 7.44
CA SER A 248 -14.69 -15.07 8.15
C SER A 248 -15.98 -15.25 7.33
N VAL A 249 -16.40 -14.26 6.55
CA VAL A 249 -17.59 -14.35 5.66
C VAL A 249 -17.38 -15.35 4.52
N LEU A 250 -16.19 -15.36 3.92
CA LEU A 250 -15.84 -16.31 2.86
C LEU A 250 -15.64 -17.73 3.43
N HIS A 251 -14.97 -17.85 4.58
CA HIS A 251 -14.77 -19.13 5.26
C HIS A 251 -16.10 -19.76 5.69
N ALA A 252 -17.03 -18.98 6.23
CA ALA A 252 -18.36 -19.47 6.61
C ALA A 252 -19.19 -20.00 5.43
N GLN A 253 -18.85 -19.62 4.19
CA GLN A 253 -19.46 -20.13 2.96
C GLN A 253 -18.65 -21.25 2.30
N GLY A 254 -17.55 -21.70 2.91
CA GLY A 254 -16.73 -22.83 2.45
C GLY A 254 -15.88 -22.54 1.23
N VAL A 255 -15.53 -21.27 0.96
CA VAL A 255 -14.76 -20.90 -0.25
C VAL A 255 -13.38 -21.55 -0.27
N ASP A 256 -12.73 -21.60 0.88
CA ASP A 256 -11.43 -22.24 1.08
C ASP A 256 -11.53 -23.77 1.00
N ASP A 257 -12.61 -24.38 1.52
CA ASP A 257 -12.85 -25.82 1.35
C ASP A 257 -12.99 -26.19 -0.14
N LEU A 258 -13.69 -25.37 -0.93
CA LEU A 258 -13.78 -25.56 -2.39
C LEU A 258 -12.41 -25.53 -3.06
N VAL A 259 -11.53 -24.62 -2.64
CA VAL A 259 -10.17 -24.52 -3.17
C VAL A 259 -9.35 -25.74 -2.80
N VAL A 260 -9.38 -26.16 -1.53
CA VAL A 260 -8.65 -27.33 -1.01
C VAL A 260 -9.09 -28.60 -1.72
N GLU A 261 -10.41 -28.82 -1.84
CA GLU A 261 -10.98 -29.97 -2.55
C GLU A 261 -10.57 -29.98 -4.03
N ARG A 262 -10.74 -28.84 -4.73
CA ARG A 262 -10.48 -28.72 -6.16
C ARG A 262 -9.01 -28.97 -6.52
N PHE A 263 -8.10 -28.50 -5.67
CA PHE A 263 -6.66 -28.68 -5.86
C PHE A 263 -6.10 -29.97 -5.24
N GLY A 264 -6.91 -30.71 -4.49
CA GLY A 264 -6.48 -31.90 -3.75
C GLY A 264 -5.35 -31.57 -2.78
N LEU A 265 -5.49 -30.48 -2.03
CA LEU A 265 -4.52 -30.05 -1.03
C LEU A 265 -4.75 -30.79 0.28
N GLU A 266 -3.65 -31.15 0.95
CA GLU A 266 -3.68 -31.75 2.28
C GLU A 266 -3.28 -30.68 3.30
N CYS A 267 -4.27 -30.07 3.95
CA CYS A 267 -4.06 -29.05 4.98
C CYS A 267 -5.15 -29.11 6.06
N GLY A 268 -4.87 -28.47 7.21
CA GLY A 268 -5.82 -28.39 8.32
C GLY A 268 -6.98 -27.43 8.05
N PRO A 269 -7.95 -27.33 8.99
CA PRO A 269 -8.92 -26.24 9.00
C PRO A 269 -8.22 -24.88 9.21
N ALA A 270 -8.84 -23.80 8.75
CA ALA A 270 -8.31 -22.46 8.94
C ALA A 270 -8.49 -22.01 10.40
N ASP A 271 -7.44 -21.46 11.02
CA ASP A 271 -7.56 -20.75 12.30
C ASP A 271 -7.62 -19.23 12.05
N LEU A 272 -8.81 -18.66 12.22
CA LEU A 272 -9.06 -17.22 12.01
C LEU A 272 -9.05 -16.42 13.32
N SER A 273 -8.58 -16.98 14.44
CA SER A 273 -8.58 -16.31 15.75
C SER A 273 -7.86 -14.95 15.75
N GLU A 274 -6.76 -14.80 15.00
CA GLU A 274 -6.08 -13.51 14.82
C GLU A 274 -7.01 -12.46 14.17
N TRP A 275 -7.80 -12.86 13.18
CA TRP A 275 -8.75 -12.00 12.47
C TRP A 275 -9.97 -11.66 13.33
N ASP A 276 -10.49 -12.61 14.09
CA ASP A 276 -11.60 -12.38 15.01
C ASP A 276 -11.21 -11.33 16.07
N ARG A 277 -9.97 -11.38 16.58
CA ARG A 277 -9.43 -10.35 17.49
C ARG A 277 -9.37 -8.97 16.82
N VAL A 278 -8.92 -8.91 15.57
CA VAL A 278 -8.84 -7.65 14.80
C VAL A 278 -10.24 -7.04 14.61
N VAL A 279 -11.21 -7.86 14.22
CA VAL A 279 -12.61 -7.43 14.03
C VAL A 279 -13.19 -6.94 15.35
N ASP A 280 -13.02 -7.69 16.45
CA ASP A 280 -13.52 -7.29 17.77
C ASP A 280 -12.92 -5.94 18.22
N ALA A 281 -11.60 -5.77 18.14
CA ALA A 281 -10.94 -4.54 18.53
C ALA A 281 -11.33 -3.34 17.64
N LYS A 282 -11.58 -3.55 16.35
CA LYS A 282 -12.01 -2.50 15.42
C LYS A 282 -13.46 -2.05 15.68
N LEU A 283 -14.35 -2.99 15.96
CA LEU A 283 -15.78 -2.71 16.13
C LEU A 283 -16.13 -2.30 17.56
N ASN A 284 -15.34 -2.71 18.55
CA ASN A 284 -15.54 -2.42 19.97
C ASN A 284 -14.35 -1.65 20.58
N PRO A 285 -14.10 -0.39 20.16
CA PRO A 285 -13.07 0.45 20.78
C PRO A 285 -13.50 0.91 22.19
N GLU A 286 -12.54 1.00 23.10
CA GLU A 286 -12.73 1.41 24.50
C GLU A 286 -12.44 2.92 24.70
N ARG A 287 -11.65 3.51 23.80
CA ARG A 287 -11.16 4.90 23.87
C ARG A 287 -11.25 5.57 22.51
N GLU A 288 -11.08 6.88 22.48
CA GLU A 288 -11.10 7.68 21.24
C GLU A 288 -10.12 8.85 21.31
N VAL A 289 -9.41 9.09 20.20
CA VAL A 289 -8.47 10.21 20.01
C VAL A 289 -8.68 10.86 18.65
N THR A 290 -8.38 12.15 18.55
CA THR A 290 -8.44 12.92 17.31
C THR A 290 -7.04 13.32 16.87
N ILE A 291 -6.64 12.93 15.67
CA ILE A 291 -5.32 13.20 15.11
C ILE A 291 -5.48 14.06 13.86
N ALA A 292 -4.81 15.21 13.85
CA ALA A 292 -4.74 16.10 12.70
C ALA A 292 -3.73 15.55 11.69
N MET A 293 -4.19 15.21 10.49
CA MET A 293 -3.33 14.74 9.41
C MET A 293 -3.16 15.88 8.39
N VAL A 294 -1.95 16.44 8.31
CA VAL A 294 -1.65 17.67 7.56
C VAL A 294 -0.86 17.36 6.28
N GLY A 295 -1.58 17.20 5.18
CA GLY A 295 -1.01 16.74 3.91
C GLY A 295 -1.48 17.58 2.72
N LYS A 296 -0.96 17.22 1.55
CA LYS A 296 -1.21 17.96 0.30
C LYS A 296 -2.32 17.32 -0.53
N TYR A 297 -2.53 16.01 -0.37
CA TYR A 297 -3.42 15.22 -1.22
C TYR A 297 -4.71 14.87 -0.49
N MET A 298 -5.45 15.88 0.00
CA MET A 298 -6.65 15.65 0.82
C MET A 298 -7.93 15.42 0.02
N GLU A 299 -7.94 15.74 -1.28
CA GLU A 299 -9.08 15.46 -2.18
C GLU A 299 -9.22 13.97 -2.52
N LEU A 300 -8.11 13.22 -2.54
CA LEU A 300 -8.10 11.77 -2.75
C LEU A 300 -7.33 11.08 -1.63
N LEU A 301 -8.06 10.62 -0.61
CA LEU A 301 -7.48 9.96 0.58
C LEU A 301 -6.69 8.69 0.25
N ASP A 302 -6.96 8.06 -0.89
CA ASP A 302 -6.20 6.90 -1.36
C ASP A 302 -4.71 7.23 -1.62
N ALA A 303 -4.36 8.51 -1.81
CA ALA A 303 -2.97 8.96 -1.86
C ALA A 303 -2.19 8.70 -0.56
N TYR A 304 -2.90 8.47 0.55
CA TYR A 304 -2.34 8.16 1.87
C TYR A 304 -2.90 6.84 2.42
N LYS A 305 -3.27 5.89 1.56
CA LYS A 305 -4.00 4.69 1.95
C LYS A 305 -3.30 3.89 3.05
N SER A 306 -2.03 3.52 2.86
CA SER A 306 -1.30 2.73 3.86
C SER A 306 -1.13 3.47 5.18
N LEU A 307 -0.97 4.80 5.13
CA LEU A 307 -0.86 5.61 6.33
C LEU A 307 -2.17 5.67 7.13
N ILE A 308 -3.31 5.84 6.46
CA ILE A 308 -4.64 5.80 7.09
C ILE A 308 -4.90 4.42 7.71
N GLU A 309 -4.52 3.34 7.00
CA GLU A 309 -4.60 1.98 7.53
C GLU A 309 -3.69 1.79 8.74
N ALA A 310 -2.45 2.28 8.71
CA ALA A 310 -1.50 2.18 9.83
C ALA A 310 -2.02 2.86 11.11
N MET A 311 -2.69 4.01 10.97
CA MET A 311 -3.39 4.67 12.09
C MET A 311 -4.55 3.82 12.61
N THR A 312 -5.31 3.18 11.71
CA THR A 312 -6.35 2.21 12.10
C THR A 312 -5.74 1.00 12.83
N HIS A 313 -4.60 0.48 12.37
CA HIS A 313 -3.91 -0.64 13.01
C HIS A 313 -3.45 -0.29 14.42
N ALA A 314 -2.85 0.89 14.63
CA ALA A 314 -2.48 1.35 15.96
C ALA A 314 -3.70 1.53 16.88
N GLY A 315 -4.82 2.00 16.33
CA GLY A 315 -6.12 2.00 17.01
C GLY A 315 -6.56 0.60 17.43
N ILE A 316 -6.49 -0.40 16.53
CA ILE A 316 -6.80 -1.80 16.82
C ILE A 316 -5.94 -2.34 17.96
N GLN A 317 -4.62 -2.13 17.92
CA GLN A 317 -3.71 -2.64 18.96
C GLN A 317 -3.98 -2.02 20.34
N SER A 318 -4.49 -0.79 20.39
CA SER A 318 -4.79 -0.07 21.64
C SER A 318 -6.27 -0.07 22.03
N ARG A 319 -7.14 -0.75 21.25
CA ARG A 319 -8.61 -0.65 21.30
C ARG A 319 -9.10 0.80 21.34
N THR A 320 -8.54 1.62 20.48
CA THR A 320 -8.83 3.06 20.40
C THR A 320 -9.38 3.40 19.02
N LYS A 321 -10.48 4.13 19.00
CA LYS A 321 -10.98 4.77 17.78
C LYS A 321 -10.12 5.98 17.45
N VAL A 322 -9.38 5.91 16.36
CA VAL A 322 -8.57 7.03 15.85
C VAL A 322 -9.40 7.82 14.85
N ASN A 323 -9.78 9.05 15.21
CA ASN A 323 -10.43 9.98 14.29
C ASN A 323 -9.37 10.81 13.58
N LEU A 324 -9.22 10.59 12.27
CA LEU A 324 -8.34 11.41 11.45
C LEU A 324 -9.09 12.67 11.00
N ARG A 325 -8.59 13.84 11.41
CA ARG A 325 -9.00 15.12 10.85
C ARG A 325 -8.06 15.48 9.70
N TYR A 326 -8.53 15.25 8.48
CA TYR A 326 -7.82 15.56 7.25
C TYR A 326 -7.77 17.08 7.04
N ILE A 327 -6.56 17.64 6.94
CA ILE A 327 -6.34 19.09 6.76
C ILE A 327 -5.41 19.27 5.57
N ASP A 328 -5.84 20.08 4.60
CA ASP A 328 -4.95 20.52 3.52
C ASP A 328 -3.93 21.51 4.10
N SER A 329 -2.65 21.30 3.81
CA SER A 329 -1.61 22.20 4.29
C SER A 329 -1.73 23.61 3.70
N GLU A 330 -2.33 23.79 2.51
CA GLU A 330 -2.60 25.13 1.97
C GLU A 330 -3.66 25.89 2.78
N ASP A 331 -4.60 25.19 3.42
CA ASP A 331 -5.58 25.83 4.29
C ASP A 331 -4.91 26.43 5.54
N ILE A 332 -3.85 25.80 6.05
CA ILE A 332 -3.06 26.33 7.17
C ILE A 332 -2.31 27.60 6.74
N GLU A 333 -1.81 27.68 5.51
CA GLU A 333 -1.16 28.88 4.98
C GLU A 333 -2.14 30.07 4.90
N GLN A 334 -3.40 29.79 4.56
CA GLN A 334 -4.43 30.83 4.37
C GLN A 334 -5.16 31.21 5.66
N GLN A 335 -5.48 30.23 6.51
CA GLN A 335 -6.37 30.37 7.66
C GLN A 335 -5.63 30.31 9.00
N GLY A 336 -4.35 29.92 8.99
CA GLY A 336 -3.51 29.78 10.17
C GLY A 336 -3.72 28.48 10.95
N THR A 337 -3.14 28.45 12.16
CA THR A 337 -3.06 27.24 13.01
C THR A 337 -4.35 26.92 13.78
N SER A 338 -5.40 27.74 13.65
CA SER A 338 -6.70 27.47 14.29
C SER A 338 -7.30 26.12 13.87
N LEU A 339 -7.00 25.68 12.65
CA LEU A 339 -7.37 24.36 12.13
C LEU A 339 -6.72 23.20 12.89
N LEU A 340 -5.67 23.44 13.67
CA LEU A 340 -4.95 22.43 14.47
C LEU A 340 -5.49 22.32 15.90
N GLU A 341 -6.25 23.31 16.38
CA GLU A 341 -6.79 23.32 17.73
C GLU A 341 -7.67 22.08 18.00
N GLY A 342 -7.58 21.54 19.21
CA GLY A 342 -8.35 20.38 19.65
C GLY A 342 -7.88 19.02 19.12
N ALA A 343 -6.79 18.96 18.33
CA ALA A 343 -6.16 17.68 18.00
C ALA A 343 -5.30 17.18 19.16
N ASP A 344 -5.41 15.88 19.46
CA ASP A 344 -4.61 15.19 20.47
C ASP A 344 -3.19 14.88 19.96
N ALA A 345 -2.99 14.86 18.64
CA ALA A 345 -1.70 14.72 17.98
C ALA A 345 -1.72 15.23 16.53
N ILE A 346 -0.55 15.49 15.97
CA ILE A 346 -0.35 15.99 14.60
C ILE A 346 0.54 15.03 13.81
N LEU A 347 0.06 14.60 12.64
CA LEU A 347 0.75 13.74 11.70
C LEU A 347 1.00 14.51 10.40
N VAL A 348 2.26 14.63 9.99
CA VAL A 348 2.63 15.23 8.71
C VAL A 348 3.19 14.14 7.77
N PRO A 349 2.41 13.70 6.77
CA PRO A 349 2.84 12.69 5.81
C PRO A 349 3.85 13.23 4.79
N GLY A 350 4.37 12.29 3.98
CA GLY A 350 5.11 12.58 2.76
C GLY A 350 4.31 13.39 1.73
N GLY A 351 5.02 13.88 0.71
CA GLY A 351 4.44 14.53 -0.45
C GLY A 351 5.52 15.18 -1.30
N PHE A 352 5.39 15.13 -2.62
CA PHE A 352 6.38 15.70 -3.55
C PHE A 352 6.00 17.12 -3.95
N GLY A 353 7.02 17.93 -4.26
CA GLY A 353 6.88 19.26 -4.86
C GLY A 353 6.61 20.39 -3.88
N LEU A 354 6.50 21.61 -4.41
CA LEU A 354 6.52 22.87 -3.65
C LEU A 354 5.23 23.21 -2.90
N ARG A 355 4.08 22.77 -3.41
CA ARG A 355 2.76 23.23 -2.93
C ARG A 355 2.55 22.88 -1.45
N GLY A 356 2.04 23.81 -0.64
CA GLY A 356 1.62 23.55 0.74
C GLY A 356 2.76 23.18 1.72
N VAL A 357 4.03 23.49 1.41
CA VAL A 357 5.17 23.17 2.28
C VAL A 357 5.20 24.08 3.51
N GLU A 358 4.92 25.38 3.36
CA GLU A 358 4.97 26.34 4.46
C GLU A 358 3.86 26.07 5.49
N GLY A 359 2.69 25.59 5.04
CA GLY A 359 1.64 25.13 5.93
C GLY A 359 2.04 23.91 6.76
N LYS A 360 2.82 22.98 6.17
CA LYS A 360 3.39 21.85 6.92
C LYS A 360 4.42 22.32 7.94
N ILE A 361 5.32 23.23 7.57
CA ILE A 361 6.31 23.83 8.49
C ILE A 361 5.59 24.51 9.67
N THR A 362 4.53 25.27 9.38
CA THR A 362 3.69 25.93 10.38
C THR A 362 3.03 24.93 11.32
N ALA A 363 2.56 23.79 10.80
CA ALA A 363 1.99 22.72 11.62
C ALA A 363 3.04 22.05 12.54
N VAL A 364 4.28 21.87 12.07
CA VAL A 364 5.38 21.38 12.92
C VAL A 364 5.68 22.38 14.03
N GLN A 365 5.78 23.67 13.71
CA GLN A 365 6.03 24.71 14.69
C GLN A 365 4.96 24.72 15.77
N TYR A 366 3.69 24.67 15.36
CA TYR A 366 2.56 24.58 16.29
C TYR A 366 2.69 23.35 17.20
N ALA A 367 3.00 22.17 16.65
CA ALA A 367 3.18 20.96 17.45
C ALA A 367 4.31 21.13 18.47
N ARG A 368 5.50 21.57 18.03
CA ARG A 368 6.70 21.75 18.87
C ARG A 368 6.48 22.74 20.00
N GLU A 369 5.88 23.89 19.71
CA GLU A 369 5.69 24.99 20.67
C GLU A 369 4.56 24.71 21.65
N ASN A 370 3.47 24.07 21.20
CA ASN A 370 2.32 23.73 22.04
C ASN A 370 2.41 22.35 22.68
N LYS A 371 3.54 21.65 22.50
CA LYS A 371 3.81 20.32 23.07
C LYS A 371 2.78 19.26 22.65
N VAL A 372 2.23 19.37 21.44
CA VAL A 372 1.29 18.40 20.87
C VAL A 372 2.07 17.26 20.20
N PRO A 373 1.83 15.99 20.53
CA PRO A 373 2.53 14.85 19.93
C PRO A 373 2.64 14.94 18.41
N TYR A 374 3.85 14.76 17.87
CA TYR A 374 4.16 14.97 16.46
C TYR A 374 4.81 13.75 15.82
N LEU A 375 4.22 13.26 14.72
CA LEU A 375 4.83 12.28 13.82
C LEU A 375 5.05 12.88 12.43
N GLY A 376 6.30 12.96 11.97
CA GLY A 376 6.65 13.36 10.60
C GLY A 376 7.17 12.20 9.78
N ILE A 377 6.68 12.01 8.55
CA ILE A 377 7.11 10.91 7.66
C ILE A 377 7.63 11.49 6.34
N CYS A 378 8.86 11.10 5.95
CA CYS A 378 9.53 11.53 4.74
C CYS A 378 9.59 13.07 4.64
N LEU A 379 8.76 13.71 3.81
CA LEU A 379 8.63 15.18 3.80
C LEU A 379 8.32 15.73 5.21
N GLY A 380 7.53 15.01 6.02
CA GLY A 380 7.27 15.39 7.41
C GLY A 380 8.52 15.48 8.29
N MET A 381 9.55 14.67 8.02
CA MET A 381 10.85 14.82 8.67
C MET A 381 11.62 16.01 8.12
N GLN A 382 11.65 16.18 6.80
CA GLN A 382 12.35 17.29 6.16
C GLN A 382 11.81 18.65 6.65
N VAL A 383 10.50 18.84 6.70
CA VAL A 383 9.91 20.09 7.20
C VAL A 383 10.14 20.28 8.70
N ALA A 384 10.31 19.21 9.47
CA ALA A 384 10.67 19.32 10.88
C ALA A 384 12.10 19.81 11.08
N VAL A 385 13.04 19.34 10.26
CA VAL A 385 14.41 19.85 10.25
C VAL A 385 14.46 21.31 9.81
N ILE A 386 13.68 21.68 8.78
CA ILE A 386 13.56 23.07 8.31
C ILE A 386 12.97 23.96 9.40
N GLU A 387 11.87 23.56 10.05
CA GLU A 387 11.24 24.31 11.14
C GLU A 387 12.22 24.55 12.29
N TYR A 388 12.95 23.51 12.71
CA TYR A 388 13.92 23.60 13.79
C TYR A 388 15.07 24.57 13.43
N ALA A 389 15.58 24.50 12.19
CA ALA A 389 16.59 25.41 11.68
C ALA A 389 16.11 26.88 11.69
N ARG A 390 14.89 27.13 11.22
CA ARG A 390 14.32 28.48 11.14
C ARG A 390 14.04 29.07 12.52
N ASN A 391 13.37 28.32 13.38
CA ASN A 391 12.79 28.85 14.62
C ASN A 391 13.67 28.65 15.86
N VAL A 392 14.53 27.63 15.88
CA VAL A 392 15.42 27.37 17.03
C VAL A 392 16.82 27.93 16.78
N LEU A 393 17.40 27.74 15.59
CA LEU A 393 18.72 28.31 15.23
C LEU A 393 18.62 29.75 14.71
N GLY A 394 17.44 30.20 14.28
CA GLY A 394 17.24 31.53 13.72
C GLY A 394 17.67 31.66 12.25
N TRP A 395 17.91 30.56 11.54
CA TRP A 395 18.24 30.56 10.11
C TRP A 395 16.96 30.73 9.29
N THR A 396 16.47 31.96 9.19
CA THR A 396 15.17 32.28 8.60
C THR A 396 15.00 31.81 7.15
N ASP A 397 16.09 31.67 6.40
CA ASP A 397 16.12 31.19 5.02
C ASP A 397 16.36 29.69 4.88
N ALA A 398 16.48 28.93 5.99
CA ALA A 398 16.73 27.50 5.93
C ALA A 398 15.66 26.75 5.14
N ASN A 399 16.06 25.90 4.21
CA ASN A 399 15.13 25.18 3.34
C ASN A 399 15.71 23.88 2.78
N SER A 400 14.91 23.15 2.01
CA SER A 400 15.36 22.08 1.12
C SER A 400 15.76 22.65 -0.25
N THR A 401 16.81 22.11 -0.88
CA THR A 401 17.12 22.43 -2.29
C THR A 401 16.04 21.95 -3.25
N GLU A 402 15.13 21.07 -2.81
CA GLU A 402 13.90 20.73 -3.55
C GLU A 402 13.01 21.96 -3.72
N PHE A 403 12.96 22.83 -2.72
CA PHE A 403 12.00 23.93 -2.64
C PHE A 403 12.62 25.29 -2.95
N ASP A 404 13.82 25.53 -2.45
CA ASP A 404 14.54 26.77 -2.63
C ASP A 404 16.04 26.50 -2.80
N LYS A 405 16.48 26.52 -4.06
CA LYS A 405 17.90 26.37 -4.44
C LYS A 405 18.78 27.56 -4.07
N SER A 406 18.17 28.69 -3.68
CA SER A 406 18.89 29.92 -3.33
C SER A 406 19.12 30.10 -1.83
N SER A 407 18.58 29.17 -1.01
CA SER A 407 18.78 29.16 0.44
C SER A 407 20.27 29.16 0.80
N GLY A 408 20.67 30.08 1.68
CA GLY A 408 22.02 30.09 2.27
C GLY A 408 22.22 28.96 3.29
N HIS A 409 21.14 28.33 3.74
CA HIS A 409 21.14 27.23 4.70
C HIS A 409 20.31 26.03 4.18
N PRO A 410 20.80 25.32 3.14
CA PRO A 410 20.11 24.14 2.60
C PRO A 410 20.26 22.97 3.59
N VAL A 411 19.37 22.90 4.58
CA VAL A 411 19.38 21.86 5.63
C VAL A 411 18.93 20.50 5.12
N VAL A 412 18.28 20.48 3.96
CA VAL A 412 17.93 19.27 3.21
C VAL A 412 18.38 19.47 1.76
N GLY A 413 18.90 18.43 1.12
CA GLY A 413 19.37 18.51 -0.26
C GLY A 413 19.59 17.15 -0.91
N LEU A 414 19.84 17.12 -2.22
CA LEU A 414 20.02 15.86 -2.94
C LEU A 414 21.27 15.13 -2.43
N ILE A 415 21.22 13.79 -2.40
CA ILE A 415 22.34 12.94 -1.98
C ILE A 415 23.66 13.31 -2.69
N THR A 416 23.58 13.72 -3.96
CA THR A 416 24.73 14.05 -4.82
C THR A 416 25.22 15.50 -4.70
N GLU A 417 24.55 16.36 -3.91
CA GLU A 417 24.91 17.78 -3.78
C GLU A 417 26.01 18.04 -2.73
N TRP A 418 26.39 17.04 -1.94
CA TRP A 418 27.32 17.23 -0.84
C TRP A 418 28.77 16.94 -1.25
N GLN A 419 29.64 17.94 -1.08
CA GLN A 419 31.09 17.76 -1.14
C GLN A 419 31.56 17.04 0.12
N ASP A 420 32.38 16.01 -0.05
CA ASP A 420 33.17 15.46 1.06
C ASP A 420 34.26 16.47 1.51
N ALA A 421 34.90 16.20 2.65
CA ALA A 421 35.99 17.02 3.17
C ALA A 421 37.22 17.13 2.23
N THR A 422 37.24 16.37 1.13
CA THR A 422 38.29 16.35 0.11
C THR A 422 37.91 17.12 -1.17
N GLY A 423 36.69 17.64 -1.25
CA GLY A 423 36.19 18.43 -2.39
C GLY A 423 35.76 17.58 -3.59
N ALA A 424 35.62 16.26 -3.46
CA ALA A 424 35.14 15.43 -4.55
C ALA A 424 33.60 15.48 -4.62
N THR A 425 33.06 15.87 -5.78
CA THR A 425 31.62 15.89 -6.06
C THR A 425 31.32 14.78 -7.07
N GLU A 426 30.53 13.77 -6.69
CA GLU A 426 29.88 12.90 -7.70
C GLU A 426 28.69 13.67 -8.29
N VAL A 427 28.93 14.35 -9.40
CA VAL A 427 27.91 15.17 -10.08
C VAL A 427 26.95 14.27 -10.85
N ARG A 428 25.69 14.21 -10.39
CA ARG A 428 24.53 13.80 -11.22
C ARG A 428 23.49 14.91 -11.20
N THR A 429 23.01 15.31 -12.37
CA THR A 429 22.14 16.47 -12.58
C THR A 429 20.65 16.09 -12.62
N GLU A 430 19.73 17.07 -12.58
CA GLU A 430 18.28 16.85 -12.79
C GLU A 430 17.92 16.16 -14.13
N ALA A 431 18.85 16.16 -15.09
CA ALA A 431 18.71 15.44 -16.36
C ALA A 431 19.06 13.94 -16.27
N SER A 432 19.52 13.46 -15.10
CA SER A 432 19.68 12.04 -14.84
C SER A 432 18.30 11.38 -14.72
N ASP A 433 18.19 10.13 -15.15
CA ASP A 433 16.93 9.38 -15.06
C ASP A 433 16.39 9.52 -13.64
N LEU A 434 15.10 9.87 -13.52
CA LEU A 434 14.42 10.03 -12.24
C LEU A 434 14.64 8.80 -11.33
N GLY A 435 14.85 7.61 -11.89
CA GLY A 435 15.21 6.39 -11.15
C GLY A 435 16.60 6.39 -10.45
N GLY A 436 17.59 7.14 -10.92
CA GLY A 436 19.01 6.92 -10.64
C GLY A 436 19.57 7.44 -9.31
N THR A 437 18.81 8.27 -8.57
CA THR A 437 19.20 8.85 -7.27
C THR A 437 18.20 8.56 -6.16
N MET A 438 17.20 7.71 -6.41
CA MET A 438 16.12 7.42 -5.47
C MET A 438 16.50 6.29 -4.52
N ARG A 439 16.36 6.55 -3.21
CA ARG A 439 16.39 5.51 -2.19
C ARG A 439 15.03 4.83 -2.17
N LEU A 440 15.03 3.57 -2.61
CA LEU A 440 13.86 2.72 -2.70
C LEU A 440 14.04 1.45 -1.88
N GLY A 441 12.94 0.97 -1.32
CA GLY A 441 12.88 -0.34 -0.67
C GLY A 441 13.46 -0.36 0.74
N ALA A 442 13.57 -1.57 1.27
CA ALA A 442 13.98 -1.83 2.63
C ALA A 442 15.46 -1.53 2.87
N GLN A 443 15.77 -0.73 3.88
CA GLN A 443 17.13 -0.39 4.29
C GLN A 443 17.26 -0.45 5.80
N GLU A 444 18.46 -0.79 6.28
CA GLU A 444 18.75 -0.82 7.71
C GLU A 444 18.86 0.60 8.28
N CYS A 445 18.24 0.80 9.45
CA CYS A 445 18.36 1.99 10.26
C CYS A 445 18.86 1.61 11.67
N LEU A 446 19.97 2.23 12.08
CA LEU A 446 20.59 2.09 13.39
C LEU A 446 19.98 3.12 14.33
N LEU A 447 19.28 2.65 15.37
CA LEU A 447 18.63 3.47 16.37
C LEU A 447 19.55 3.68 17.59
N SER A 448 19.59 4.91 18.09
CA SER A 448 20.35 5.27 19.28
C SER A 448 19.60 4.85 20.54
N ALA A 449 20.26 4.15 21.46
CA ALA A 449 19.67 3.76 22.74
C ALA A 449 19.16 4.97 23.55
N GLY A 450 18.06 4.79 24.29
CA GLY A 450 17.44 5.85 25.10
C GLY A 450 16.81 6.98 24.26
N THR A 451 16.32 6.64 23.07
CA THR A 451 15.48 7.51 22.22
C THR A 451 14.04 7.00 22.21
N LEU A 452 13.09 7.87 21.91
CA LEU A 452 11.68 7.48 21.83
C LEU A 452 11.46 6.41 20.76
N VAL A 453 12.13 6.54 19.60
CA VAL A 453 12.04 5.58 18.50
C VAL A 453 12.62 4.22 18.91
N HIS A 454 13.77 4.20 19.60
CA HIS A 454 14.35 2.95 20.11
C HIS A 454 13.40 2.26 21.10
N ASP A 455 12.76 3.03 21.99
CA ASP A 455 11.80 2.48 22.96
C ASP A 455 10.52 1.97 22.28
N CYS A 456 10.08 2.61 21.20
CA CYS A 456 8.95 2.12 20.41
C CYS A 456 9.27 0.79 19.74
N TYR A 457 10.42 0.68 19.04
CA TYR A 457 10.79 -0.52 18.29
C TYR A 457 11.34 -1.65 19.16
N GLY A 458 11.96 -1.33 20.31
CA GLY A 458 12.63 -2.30 21.17
C GLY A 458 13.85 -2.97 20.52
N LYS A 459 14.48 -2.32 19.54
CA LYS A 459 15.60 -2.85 18.74
C LYS A 459 16.63 -1.76 18.43
N GLU A 460 17.90 -2.15 18.36
CA GLU A 460 18.99 -1.27 17.91
C GLU A 460 19.05 -1.14 16.39
N VAL A 461 18.68 -2.18 15.64
CA VAL A 461 18.66 -2.18 14.17
C VAL A 461 17.26 -2.53 13.70
N ILE A 462 16.69 -1.65 12.87
CA ILE A 462 15.40 -1.83 12.23
C ILE A 462 15.58 -1.83 10.70
N VAL A 463 14.56 -2.32 9.98
CA VAL A 463 14.55 -2.33 8.52
C VAL A 463 13.25 -1.70 8.06
N GLU A 464 13.34 -0.60 7.32
CA GLU A 464 12.17 0.16 6.87
C GLU A 464 12.29 0.56 5.41
N ARG A 465 11.13 0.87 4.78
CA ARG A 465 11.05 1.12 3.34
C ARG A 465 11.21 2.60 3.03
N HIS A 466 12.05 2.92 2.05
CA HIS A 466 12.30 4.28 1.61
C HIS A 466 11.64 4.58 0.26
N ARG A 467 11.29 5.86 0.06
CA ARG A 467 10.85 6.41 -1.23
C ARG A 467 11.17 7.90 -1.33
N HIS A 468 12.44 8.25 -1.41
CA HIS A 468 12.87 9.66 -1.42
C HIS A 468 14.24 9.86 -2.07
N ARG A 469 14.63 11.13 -2.26
CA ARG A 469 15.90 11.55 -2.90
C ARG A 469 16.67 12.62 -2.13
N TYR A 470 16.00 13.27 -1.18
CA TYR A 470 16.48 14.45 -0.47
C TYR A 470 16.76 14.07 0.98
N GLU A 471 17.99 14.35 1.43
CA GLU A 471 18.53 13.96 2.71
C GLU A 471 18.89 15.17 3.55
N VAL A 472 18.99 14.97 4.87
CA VAL A 472 19.52 15.99 5.77
C VAL A 472 20.97 16.30 5.41
N ASN A 473 21.29 17.59 5.31
CA ASN A 473 22.63 18.07 5.03
C ASN A 473 23.57 17.82 6.22
N ASN A 474 24.47 16.86 6.07
CA ASN A 474 25.46 16.53 7.10
C ASN A 474 26.42 17.67 7.46
N ASN A 475 26.62 18.67 6.57
CA ASN A 475 27.47 19.83 6.85
C ASN A 475 26.83 20.81 7.85
N LEU A 476 25.50 20.79 7.96
CA LEU A 476 24.73 21.62 8.89
C LEU A 476 24.23 20.83 10.11
N ARG A 477 24.37 19.50 10.08
CA ARG A 477 23.92 18.60 11.15
C ARG A 477 24.54 18.89 12.52
N PRO A 478 25.87 19.14 12.67
CA PRO A 478 26.44 19.42 13.98
C PRO A 478 25.83 20.66 14.65
N GLN A 479 25.46 21.67 13.89
CA GLN A 479 24.78 22.87 14.39
C GLN A 479 23.35 22.57 14.85
N LEU A 480 22.61 21.73 14.10
CA LEU A 480 21.27 21.27 14.49
C LEU A 480 21.33 20.46 15.81
N GLU A 481 22.30 19.54 15.93
CA GLU A 481 22.52 18.75 17.15
C GLU A 481 22.90 19.64 18.35
N ALA A 482 23.79 20.62 18.13
CA ALA A 482 24.19 21.57 19.17
C ALA A 482 23.03 22.47 19.65
N ALA A 483 22.05 22.73 18.79
CA ALA A 483 20.83 23.44 19.12
C ALA A 483 19.74 22.55 19.76
N GLY A 484 20.02 21.26 19.96
CA GLY A 484 19.16 20.34 20.71
C GLY A 484 18.36 19.35 19.87
N LEU A 485 18.39 19.40 18.53
CA LEU A 485 17.73 18.40 17.71
C LEU A 485 18.51 17.07 17.80
N LYS A 486 17.87 16.00 18.27
CA LYS A 486 18.53 14.71 18.46
C LYS A 486 18.41 13.86 17.20
N ILE A 487 19.55 13.45 16.63
CA ILE A 487 19.59 12.43 15.59
C ILE A 487 19.46 11.07 16.26
N SER A 488 18.28 10.48 16.19
CA SER A 488 17.93 9.25 16.91
C SER A 488 18.10 8.00 16.04
N GLY A 489 18.13 8.15 14.72
CA GLY A 489 18.33 7.06 13.77
C GLY A 489 19.24 7.46 12.61
N ARG A 490 20.10 6.54 12.16
CA ARG A 490 21.00 6.72 11.01
C ARG A 490 20.95 5.51 10.09
N SER A 491 21.37 5.65 8.84
CA SER A 491 21.47 4.52 7.89
C SER A 491 22.44 3.45 8.39
N GLY A 492 22.39 2.24 7.82
CA GLY A 492 23.29 1.13 8.21
C GLY A 492 24.79 1.44 8.13
N ASP A 493 25.22 2.31 7.21
CA ASP A 493 26.60 2.83 7.13
C ASP A 493 26.87 4.04 8.05
N GLY A 494 25.84 4.51 8.75
CA GLY A 494 25.84 5.70 9.58
C GLY A 494 25.87 7.01 8.80
N ALA A 495 25.88 7.03 7.48
CA ALA A 495 26.09 8.27 6.73
C ALA A 495 24.87 9.20 6.76
N LEU A 496 23.66 8.66 6.62
CA LEU A 496 22.43 9.41 6.43
C LEU A 496 21.63 9.50 7.73
N VAL A 497 20.87 10.59 7.87
CA VAL A 497 19.94 10.79 8.99
C VAL A 497 18.62 10.13 8.63
N GLU A 498 18.14 9.25 9.50
CA GLU A 498 16.90 8.51 9.26
C GLU A 498 15.78 8.90 10.20
N VAL A 499 16.11 9.31 11.43
CA VAL A 499 15.13 9.70 12.44
C VAL A 499 15.66 10.87 13.26
N VAL A 500 14.81 11.88 13.47
CA VAL A 500 15.08 13.02 14.34
C VAL A 500 14.02 13.12 15.44
N GLU A 501 14.46 13.56 16.62
CA GLU A 501 13.62 13.78 17.79
C GLU A 501 13.89 15.15 18.40
N ALA A 502 12.89 15.74 19.05
CA ALA A 502 13.05 16.94 19.88
C ALA A 502 12.98 16.55 21.37
N PRO A 503 14.12 16.42 22.09
CA PRO A 503 14.16 15.87 23.45
C PRO A 503 13.32 16.64 24.47
N ASP A 504 13.16 17.96 24.31
CA ASP A 504 12.36 18.80 25.21
C ASP A 504 10.85 18.70 24.95
N HIS A 505 10.40 17.80 24.08
CA HIS A 505 9.00 17.61 23.70
C HIS A 505 8.46 16.27 24.23
N PRO A 506 7.20 16.19 24.70
CA PRO A 506 6.66 14.95 25.30
C PRO A 506 6.68 13.76 24.34
N TRP A 507 6.39 13.99 23.06
CA TRP A 507 6.55 13.00 22.00
C TRP A 507 6.71 13.67 20.63
N PHE A 508 7.94 13.74 20.11
CA PHE A 508 8.22 14.33 18.79
C PHE A 508 9.19 13.42 18.06
N VAL A 509 8.70 12.73 17.03
CA VAL A 509 9.50 11.82 16.21
C VAL A 509 9.23 12.14 14.75
N ALA A 510 10.28 12.22 13.95
CA ALA A 510 10.13 12.28 12.50
C ALA A 510 11.14 11.36 11.82
N CYS A 511 10.69 10.60 10.83
CA CYS A 511 11.50 9.61 10.14
C CYS A 511 11.48 9.81 8.62
N GLN A 512 12.57 9.38 7.97
CA GLN A 512 12.75 9.53 6.54
C GLN A 512 12.12 8.37 5.74
N PHE A 513 12.07 7.17 6.35
CA PHE A 513 11.37 6.01 5.81
C PHE A 513 9.85 6.12 5.95
N HIS A 514 9.13 5.20 5.30
CA HIS A 514 7.68 5.04 5.29
C HIS A 514 7.25 3.83 6.15
N PRO A 515 7.09 4.00 7.48
CA PRO A 515 6.67 2.92 8.38
C PRO A 515 5.27 2.38 8.08
N GLU A 516 4.46 3.13 7.33
CA GLU A 516 3.10 2.74 6.97
C GLU A 516 3.06 1.50 6.06
N PHE A 517 4.11 1.26 5.27
CA PHE A 517 4.18 0.11 4.37
C PHE A 517 4.42 -1.22 5.09
N THR A 518 4.90 -1.19 6.33
CA THR A 518 5.20 -2.37 7.15
C THR A 518 4.16 -2.59 8.26
N SER A 519 3.11 -1.76 8.31
CA SER A 519 2.03 -1.88 9.28
C SER A 519 0.94 -2.87 8.86
N THR A 520 0.56 -3.78 9.74
CA THR A 520 -0.52 -4.75 9.51
C THR A 520 -1.61 -4.64 10.59
N PRO A 521 -2.87 -5.02 10.31
CA PRO A 521 -3.91 -5.01 11.34
C PRO A 521 -3.65 -6.03 12.44
N ARG A 522 -2.96 -7.14 12.14
CA ARG A 522 -2.68 -8.24 13.09
C ARG A 522 -1.57 -7.89 14.06
N ASP A 523 -0.47 -7.32 13.57
CA ASP A 523 0.74 -7.07 14.37
C ASP A 523 0.92 -5.58 14.72
N GLY A 524 0.21 -4.68 14.04
CA GLY A 524 0.37 -3.24 14.17
C GLY A 524 1.70 -2.75 13.59
N HIS A 525 2.10 -1.56 14.01
CA HIS A 525 3.45 -1.05 13.78
C HIS A 525 3.92 -0.28 15.03
N PRO A 526 5.17 -0.47 15.50
CA PRO A 526 5.58 0.06 16.79
C PRO A 526 5.54 1.59 16.87
N LEU A 527 6.00 2.29 15.82
CA LEU A 527 6.01 3.75 15.79
C LEU A 527 4.60 4.37 15.84
N PHE A 528 3.64 3.80 15.11
CA PHE A 528 2.24 4.26 15.12
C PHE A 528 1.55 3.94 16.45
N SER A 529 1.87 2.79 17.05
CA SER A 529 1.36 2.43 18.39
C SER A 529 1.90 3.41 19.43
N GLY A 530 3.20 3.74 19.37
CA GLY A 530 3.82 4.77 20.22
C GLY A 530 3.16 6.14 20.05
N PHE A 531 2.88 6.54 18.80
CA PHE A 531 2.21 7.79 18.47
C PHE A 531 0.77 7.88 19.01
N VAL A 532 -0.05 6.85 18.80
CA VAL A 532 -1.43 6.80 19.32
C VAL A 532 -1.44 6.78 20.85
N ASN A 533 -0.50 6.07 21.48
CA ASN A 533 -0.35 6.10 22.94
C ASN A 533 0.05 7.50 23.45
N ALA A 534 0.87 8.24 22.71
CA ALA A 534 1.20 9.63 23.04
C ALA A 534 -0.03 10.55 22.91
N ALA A 535 -0.85 10.36 21.86
CA ALA A 535 -2.11 11.07 21.69
C ALA A 535 -3.09 10.79 22.85
N LEU A 536 -3.21 9.53 23.29
CA LEU A 536 -4.03 9.16 24.45
C LEU A 536 -3.55 9.85 25.73
N LYS A 537 -2.23 9.93 25.96
CA LYS A 537 -1.64 10.66 27.10
C LYS A 537 -1.98 12.14 27.04
N GLN A 538 -1.86 12.76 25.87
CA GLN A 538 -2.21 14.16 25.67
C GLN A 538 -3.69 14.43 25.95
N ALA A 539 -4.57 13.52 25.54
CA ALA A 539 -6.01 13.61 25.77
C ALA A 539 -6.43 13.36 27.23
N GLY A 540 -5.50 12.93 28.11
CA GLY A 540 -5.82 12.50 29.48
C GLY A 540 -6.56 11.15 29.54
N LYS A 541 -6.39 10.30 28.52
CA LYS A 541 -7.11 9.01 28.33
C LYS A 541 -6.17 7.79 28.32
N ALA A 542 -4.92 7.97 28.77
CA ALA A 542 -3.88 6.94 28.74
C ALA A 542 -4.05 5.85 29.78
#